data_AF-A0A6H0G068-F1
#
_entry.id   AF-A0A6H0G068-F1
#
_cell.length_a   1.000
_cell.length_b   1.000
_cell.length_c   1.000
_cell.angle_alpha   90.00
_cell.angle_beta   90.00
_cell.angle_gamma   90.00
#
_symmetry.space_group_name_H-M   'P 1'
#
loop_
_entity.id
_entity.type
_entity.pdbx_description
1 polymer ?
#
loop_
_entity_poly.entity_id
_entity_poly.type
_entity_poly.pdbx_seq_one_letter_code
_entity_poly.pdbx_strand_id
1 'polypeptide(L)'
;MKDQCRSAVEAELGRKLTDKEADLLEQAFQKAKREVPGEDIKAWKSMSDEERAEAIANRAIQDYTQQHVFNVTTLVNDLEIRTNLAKELTSHPTLNPLEALHRKLVMHTDQSRYSIC
;
A
#
# COMPACT_ATOMS: atom_id res chain seq x y z
N MET A 1 -17.49 -0.83 -8.38
CA MET A 1 -17.84 0.54 -8.82
C MET A 1 -18.93 0.50 -9.86
N LYS A 2 -19.93 1.39 -9.78
CA LYS A 2 -20.92 1.56 -10.86
C LYS A 2 -20.22 2.17 -12.08
N ASP A 3 -20.59 1.76 -13.29
CA ASP A 3 -19.95 2.23 -14.54
C ASP A 3 -20.03 3.76 -14.73
N GLN A 4 -21.09 4.38 -14.21
CA GLN A 4 -21.26 5.84 -14.21
C GLN A 4 -20.17 6.55 -13.39
N CYS A 5 -19.82 6.01 -12.22
CA CYS A 5 -18.76 6.54 -11.38
C CYS A 5 -17.40 6.30 -12.02
N ARG A 6 -17.18 5.12 -12.61
CA ARG A 6 -15.93 4.82 -13.33
C ARG A 6 -15.73 5.80 -14.49
N SER A 7 -16.75 6.01 -15.30
CA SER A 7 -16.68 6.91 -16.46
C SER A 7 -16.43 8.36 -16.06
N ALA A 8 -17.04 8.83 -14.96
CA ALA A 8 -16.80 10.17 -14.43
C ALA A 8 -15.35 10.35 -13.96
N VAL A 9 -14.81 9.36 -13.24
CA VAL A 9 -13.40 9.41 -12.78
C VAL A 9 -12.44 9.33 -13.96
N GLU A 10 -12.70 8.48 -14.96
CA GLU A 10 -11.87 8.37 -16.17
C GLU A 10 -11.87 9.67 -17.00
N ALA A 11 -13.01 10.39 -17.04
CA ALA A 11 -13.12 11.67 -17.72
C ALA A 11 -12.25 12.75 -17.04
N GLU A 12 -12.27 12.82 -15.71
CA GLU A 12 -11.43 13.75 -14.93
C GLU A 12 -9.94 13.37 -14.97
N LEU A 13 -9.63 12.06 -14.95
CA LEU A 13 -8.23 11.59 -15.01
C LEU A 13 -7.61 11.70 -16.40
N GLY A 14 -8.42 11.85 -17.46
CA GLY A 14 -7.95 11.82 -18.85
C GLY A 14 -7.33 10.47 -19.29
N ARG A 15 -7.51 9.41 -18.49
CA ARG A 15 -7.04 8.05 -18.79
C ARG A 15 -8.04 7.01 -18.29
N LYS A 16 -8.00 5.82 -18.89
CA LYS A 16 -8.78 4.67 -18.41
C LYS A 16 -8.23 4.15 -17.09
N LEU A 17 -9.14 3.76 -16.20
CA LEU A 17 -8.82 3.03 -14.98
C LEU A 17 -8.62 1.56 -15.33
N THR A 18 -7.58 0.96 -14.78
CA THR A 18 -7.48 -0.50 -14.76
C THR A 18 -8.52 -1.08 -13.80
N ASP A 19 -8.93 -2.34 -14.02
CA ASP A 19 -9.95 -2.97 -13.15
C ASP A 19 -9.50 -3.02 -11.69
N LYS A 20 -8.20 -3.23 -11.44
CA LYS A 20 -7.61 -3.19 -10.10
C LYS A 20 -7.72 -1.80 -9.45
N GLU A 21 -7.48 -0.73 -10.19
CA GLU A 21 -7.60 0.63 -9.68
C GLU A 21 -9.07 0.97 -9.36
N ALA A 22 -10.00 0.55 -10.23
CA ALA A 22 -11.42 0.73 -9.99
C ALA A 22 -11.91 -0.02 -8.74
N ASP A 23 -11.41 -1.24 -8.51
CA ASP A 23 -11.70 -2.01 -7.31
C ASP A 23 -11.14 -1.36 -6.04
N LEU A 24 -9.90 -0.86 -6.09
CA LEU A 24 -9.28 -0.15 -4.97
C LEU A 24 -10.01 1.14 -4.61
N LEU A 25 -10.39 1.93 -5.62
CA LEU A 25 -11.18 3.14 -5.42
C LEU A 25 -12.57 2.83 -4.84
N GLU A 26 -13.23 1.78 -5.31
CA GLU A 26 -14.51 1.33 -4.74
C GLU A 26 -14.35 0.92 -3.27
N GLN A 27 -13.30 0.17 -2.94
CA GLN A 27 -13.04 -0.24 -1.56
C GLN A 27 -12.77 0.97 -0.65
N ALA A 28 -11.96 1.93 -1.11
CA ALA A 28 -11.71 3.18 -0.38
C ALA A 28 -13.00 3.98 -0.17
N PHE A 29 -13.85 4.06 -1.19
CA PHE A 29 -15.14 4.73 -1.09
C PHE A 29 -16.10 4.05 -0.10
N GLN A 30 -16.25 2.72 -0.17
CA GLN A 30 -17.09 1.96 0.76
C GLN A 30 -16.57 2.01 2.20
N LYS A 31 -15.24 2.09 2.38
CA LYS A 31 -14.61 2.29 3.68
C LYS A 31 -14.93 3.68 4.22
N ALA A 32 -14.65 4.74 3.45
CA ALA A 32 -14.95 6.12 3.82
C ALA A 32 -16.43 6.31 4.17
N LYS A 33 -17.35 5.74 3.39
CA LYS A 33 -18.79 5.78 3.66
C LYS A 33 -19.19 5.20 5.03
N ARG A 34 -18.44 4.21 5.53
CA ARG A 34 -18.70 3.60 6.85
C ARG A 34 -18.03 4.36 7.98
N GLU A 35 -16.85 4.91 7.75
CA GLU A 35 -16.00 5.51 8.78
C GLU A 35 -16.32 6.99 9.02
N VAL A 36 -16.52 7.79 7.96
CA VAL A 36 -16.78 9.23 8.07
C VAL A 36 -17.98 9.56 8.98
N PRO A 37 -19.13 8.84 8.90
CA PRO A 37 -20.25 9.09 9.83
C PRO A 37 -19.95 8.72 11.28
N GLY A 38 -18.99 7.82 11.51
CA GLY A 38 -18.61 7.32 12.84
C GLY A 38 -17.59 8.20 13.56
N GLU A 39 -16.78 8.97 12.82
CA GLU A 39 -15.75 9.85 13.39
C GLU A 39 -16.34 11.07 14.10
N ASP A 40 -17.31 11.74 13.48
CA ASP A 40 -18.07 12.83 14.11
C ASP A 40 -19.54 12.78 13.70
N ILE A 41 -20.31 11.98 14.43
CA ILE A 41 -21.73 11.78 14.17
C ILE A 41 -22.57 13.06 14.36
N LYS A 42 -22.08 14.02 15.15
CA LYS A 42 -22.78 15.30 15.34
C LYS A 42 -22.59 16.19 14.12
N ALA A 43 -21.36 16.36 13.66
CA ALA A 43 -21.06 17.09 12.43
C ALA A 43 -21.72 16.44 11.21
N TRP A 44 -21.69 15.10 11.13
CA TRP A 44 -22.33 14.35 10.05
C TRP A 44 -23.84 14.62 9.94
N LYS A 45 -24.54 14.68 11.09
CA LYS A 45 -25.98 14.96 11.11
C LYS A 45 -26.33 16.39 10.71
N SER A 46 -25.43 17.35 10.93
CA SER A 46 -25.62 18.75 10.53
C SER A 46 -25.24 19.04 9.07
N MET A 47 -24.47 18.17 8.42
CA MET A 47 -24.11 18.30 7.00
C MET A 47 -25.30 18.01 6.08
N SER A 48 -25.39 18.77 4.99
CA SER A 48 -26.23 18.48 3.83
C SER A 48 -25.79 17.20 3.11
N ASP A 49 -26.64 16.68 2.23
CA ASP A 49 -26.30 15.48 1.47
C ASP A 49 -25.16 15.73 0.47
N GLU A 50 -25.03 16.94 -0.07
CA GLU A 50 -23.86 17.32 -0.88
C GLU A 50 -22.56 17.32 -0.06
N GLU A 51 -22.56 17.97 1.11
CA GLU A 51 -21.37 18.04 1.99
C GLU A 51 -20.94 16.65 2.48
N ARG A 52 -21.92 15.76 2.74
CA ARG A 52 -21.66 14.37 3.09
C ARG A 52 -20.99 13.61 1.95
N ALA A 53 -21.46 13.81 0.72
CA ALA A 53 -20.88 13.17 -0.46
C ALA A 53 -19.44 13.66 -0.71
N GLU A 54 -19.21 14.96 -0.55
CA GLU A 54 -17.89 15.57 -0.66
C GLU A 54 -16.93 15.06 0.43
N ALA A 55 -17.37 14.98 1.68
CA ALA A 55 -16.57 14.46 2.79
C ALA A 55 -16.16 12.99 2.57
N ILE A 56 -17.08 12.14 2.09
CA ILE A 56 -16.77 10.75 1.73
C ILE A 56 -15.77 10.70 0.59
N ALA A 57 -15.95 11.50 -0.47
CA ALA A 57 -15.05 11.53 -1.62
C ALA A 57 -13.64 11.97 -1.20
N ASN A 58 -13.53 13.04 -0.42
CA ASN A 58 -12.26 13.56 0.09
C ASN A 58 -11.53 12.50 0.94
N ARG A 59 -12.26 11.81 1.84
CA ARG A 59 -11.68 10.72 2.64
C ARG A 59 -11.22 9.56 1.76
N ALA A 60 -12.01 9.16 0.75
CA ALA A 60 -11.63 8.09 -0.16
C ALA A 60 -10.36 8.43 -0.96
N ILE A 61 -10.21 9.68 -1.42
CA ILE A 61 -9.00 10.17 -2.09
C ILE A 61 -7.80 10.14 -1.15
N GLN A 62 -7.97 10.59 0.09
CA GLN A 62 -6.92 10.57 1.10
C GLN A 62 -6.45 9.16 1.39
N ASP A 63 -7.37 8.23 1.66
CA ASP A 63 -7.09 6.83 1.94
C ASP A 63 -6.38 6.14 0.77
N TYR A 64 -6.89 6.35 -0.45
CA TYR A 64 -6.26 5.81 -1.65
C TYR A 64 -4.82 6.32 -1.83
N THR A 65 -4.62 7.62 -1.65
CA THR A 65 -3.30 8.26 -1.81
C THR A 65 -2.33 7.76 -0.75
N GLN A 66 -2.76 7.69 0.51
CA GLN A 66 -1.93 7.17 1.60
C GLN A 66 -1.55 5.70 1.37
N GLN A 67 -2.49 4.86 0.95
CA GLN A 67 -2.22 3.47 0.64
C GLN A 67 -1.24 3.33 -0.54
N HIS A 68 -1.39 4.17 -1.57
CA HIS A 68 -0.49 4.17 -2.72
C HIS A 68 0.94 4.56 -2.32
N VAL A 69 1.09 5.64 -1.56
CA VAL A 69 2.39 6.11 -1.06
C VAL A 69 3.04 5.05 -0.17
N PHE A 70 2.28 4.40 0.72
CA PHE A 70 2.77 3.30 1.56
C PHE A 70 3.29 2.12 0.72
N ASN A 71 2.53 1.71 -0.31
CA ASN A 71 2.92 0.62 -1.20
C ASN A 71 4.19 0.95 -1.98
N VAL A 72 4.29 2.17 -2.53
CA VAL A 72 5.49 2.64 -3.25
C VAL A 72 6.70 2.68 -2.32
N THR A 73 6.55 3.21 -1.11
CA THR A 73 7.63 3.29 -0.11
C THR A 73 8.12 1.89 0.27
N THR A 74 7.19 0.96 0.50
CA THR A 74 7.51 -0.45 0.79
C THR A 74 8.26 -1.10 -0.36
N LEU A 75 7.85 -0.86 -1.61
CA LEU A 75 8.53 -1.38 -2.79
C LEU A 75 9.95 -0.82 -2.92
N VAL A 76 10.14 0.49 -2.71
CA VAL A 76 11.46 1.13 -2.74
C VAL A 76 12.38 0.51 -1.67
N ASN A 77 11.88 0.34 -0.45
CA ASN A 77 12.64 -0.30 0.63
C ASN A 77 13.03 -1.75 0.29
N ASP A 78 12.11 -2.55 -0.25
CA ASP A 78 12.40 -3.93 -0.68
C ASP A 78 13.45 -3.96 -1.80
N LEU A 79 13.33 -3.06 -2.79
CA LEU A 79 14.32 -2.94 -3.86
C LEU A 79 15.70 -2.54 -3.33
N GLU A 80 15.77 -1.63 -2.37
CA GLU A 80 17.02 -1.22 -1.73
C GLU A 80 17.67 -2.39 -0.98
N ILE A 81 16.90 -3.12 -0.17
CA ILE A 81 17.37 -4.31 0.56
C ILE A 81 17.91 -5.35 -0.41
N ARG A 82 17.17 -5.66 -1.48
CA ARG A 82 17.59 -6.64 -2.50
C ARG A 82 18.85 -6.19 -3.23
N THR A 83 18.94 -4.90 -3.56
CA THR A 83 20.11 -4.34 -4.26
C THR A 83 21.35 -4.42 -3.38
N ASN A 84 21.22 -4.07 -2.09
CA ASN A 84 22.31 -4.16 -1.13
C ASN A 84 22.74 -5.63 -0.92
N LEU A 85 21.78 -6.55 -0.77
CA LEU A 85 22.08 -7.98 -0.68
C LEU A 85 22.81 -8.49 -1.94
N ALA A 86 22.35 -8.12 -3.13
CA ALA A 86 23.01 -8.51 -4.37
C ALA A 86 24.45 -7.99 -4.45
N LYS A 87 24.69 -6.72 -4.07
CA LYS A 87 26.05 -6.16 -4.00
C LYS A 87 26.93 -6.91 -3.01
N GLU A 88 26.43 -7.17 -1.81
CA GLU A 88 27.18 -7.91 -0.78
C GLU A 88 27.55 -9.32 -1.24
N LEU A 89 26.66 -10.03 -1.94
CA LEU A 89 26.91 -11.36 -2.45
C LEU A 89 27.89 -11.38 -3.62
N THR A 90 27.81 -10.39 -4.51
CA THR A 90 28.60 -10.37 -5.76
C THR A 90 29.95 -9.66 -5.62
N SER A 91 30.10 -8.77 -4.63
CA SER A 91 31.32 -7.97 -4.41
C SER A 91 32.12 -8.44 -3.20
N HIS A 92 31.85 -9.65 -2.68
CA HIS A 92 32.56 -10.15 -1.52
C HIS A 92 34.06 -10.34 -1.85
N PRO A 93 34.98 -9.81 -1.03
CA PRO A 93 36.41 -9.73 -1.40
C PRO A 93 37.10 -11.10 -1.50
N THR A 94 36.56 -12.13 -0.84
CA THR A 94 37.21 -13.44 -0.70
C THR A 94 36.31 -14.65 -0.95
N LEU A 95 34.99 -14.46 -1.08
CA LEU A 95 34.03 -15.56 -1.19
C LEU A 95 33.31 -15.44 -2.53
N ASN A 96 33.01 -16.56 -3.15
CA ASN A 96 32.12 -16.53 -4.31
C ASN A 96 30.66 -16.26 -3.86
N PRO A 97 29.76 -15.86 -4.77
CA PRO A 97 28.39 -15.50 -4.39
C PRO A 97 27.60 -16.61 -3.68
N LEU A 98 27.87 -17.89 -4.02
CA LEU A 98 27.22 -19.04 -3.40
C LEU A 98 27.69 -19.22 -1.94
N GLU A 99 28.99 -19.06 -1.69
CA GLU A 99 29.60 -19.13 -0.35
C GLU A 99 29.17 -17.95 0.53
N ALA A 100 29.13 -16.73 -0.03
CA ALA A 100 28.65 -15.54 0.67
C ALA A 100 27.17 -15.68 1.06
N LEU A 101 26.34 -16.25 0.18
CA LEU A 101 24.94 -16.54 0.44
C LEU A 101 24.79 -17.60 1.55
N HIS A 102 25.54 -18.70 1.43
CA HIS A 102 25.54 -19.76 2.43
C HIS A 102 25.91 -19.23 3.81
N ARG A 103 26.94 -18.39 3.92
CA ARG A 103 27.35 -17.78 5.20
C ARG A 103 26.28 -16.89 5.82
N LYS A 104 25.55 -16.12 5.01
CA LYS A 104 24.41 -15.32 5.48
C LYS A 104 23.25 -16.19 5.94
N LEU A 105 22.90 -17.24 5.20
CA LEU A 105 21.83 -18.17 5.59
C LEU A 105 22.17 -18.89 6.90
N VAL A 106 23.40 -19.38 7.04
CA VAL A 106 23.87 -20.09 8.26
C VAL A 106 23.67 -19.23 9.52
N MET A 107 24.00 -17.93 9.47
CA MET A 107 23.79 -17.00 10.59
C MET A 107 22.32 -16.87 11.01
N HIS A 108 21.37 -17.05 10.08
CA HIS A 108 19.94 -17.00 10.36
C HIS A 108 19.35 -18.37 10.74
N THR A 109 19.94 -19.47 10.29
CA THR A 109 19.48 -20.84 10.60
C THR A 109 20.03 -21.38 11.94
N ASP A 110 21.09 -20.79 12.50
CA ASP A 110 21.63 -21.24 13.80
C ASP A 110 20.81 -20.72 15.00
N GLN A 111 20.03 -19.64 14.81
CA GLN A 111 19.17 -19.10 15.86
C GLN A 111 17.96 -19.99 16.19
N SER A 112 17.61 -20.98 15.34
CA SER A 112 16.51 -21.91 15.63
C SER A 112 16.87 -23.02 16.62
N ARG A 113 18.09 -23.05 17.18
CA ARG A 113 18.48 -24.03 18.21
C ARG A 113 18.48 -23.49 19.65
N TYR A 114 18.23 -22.19 19.87
CA TYR A 114 18.18 -21.59 21.21
C TYR A 114 16.77 -21.06 21.55
N SER A 115 15.76 -21.92 21.49
CA SER A 115 14.46 -21.68 22.13
C SER A 115 13.85 -22.99 22.63
N ILE A 116 14.59 -23.69 23.49
CA ILE A 116 14.04 -24.61 24.49
C ILE A 116 14.90 -24.43 25.73
N CYS A 117 14.45 -23.57 26.62
CA CYS A 117 14.63 -23.58 28.08
C CYS A 117 13.73 -22.51 28.68
#